data_AF-A0A239FEP9-F1
#
_entry.id   AF-A0A239FEP9-F1
#
_cell.length_a   1.000
_cell.length_b   1.000
_cell.length_c   1.000
_cell.angle_alpha   90.00
_cell.angle_beta   90.00
_cell.angle_gamma   90.00
#
_symmetry.space_group_name_H-M   'P 1'
#
loop_
_entity.id
_entity.type
_entity.pdbx_description
1 polymer ?
#
loop_
_entity_poly.entity_id
_entity_poly.type
_entity_poly.pdbx_seq_one_letter_code
_entity_poly.pdbx_strand_id
1 'polypeptide(L)' 'MWIVELTFTEDPERLAARPAHRELLTALHEAGTVRMAGPLADDSGVLSR' A
#
# COMPACT_ATOMS: atom_id res chain seq x y z
N MET A 1 -14.37 -6.93 9.67
CA MET A 1 -12.94 -7.07 9.32
C MET A 1 -12.84 -6.86 7.83
N TRP A 2 -11.99 -5.94 7.38
CA TRP A 2 -11.90 -5.54 5.97
C TRP A 2 -10.51 -5.88 5.45
N ILE A 3 -10.44 -6.27 4.18
CA ILE A 3 -9.21 -6.42 3.43
C ILE A 3 -9.38 -5.51 2.22
N VAL A 4 -8.41 -4.65 1.98
CA VAL A 4 -8.40 -3.75 0.83
C VAL A 4 -7.32 -4.23 -0.12
N GLU A 5 -7.71 -4.51 -1.35
CA GLU A 5 -6.83 -4.79 -2.47
C GLU A 5 -6.85 -3.59 -3.42
N LEU A 6 -5.66 -3.14 -3.83
CA LEU A 6 -5.50 -2.08 -4.81
C LEU A 6 -4.71 -2.63 -5.98
N THR A 7 -5.26 -2.51 -7.19
CA THR A 7 -4.57 -2.82 -8.44
C THR A 7 -3.92 -1.57 -9.00
N PHE A 8 -2.70 -1.68 -9.48
CA PHE A 8 -1.98 -0.59 -10.10
C PHE A 8 -2.32 -0.46 -11.58
N THR A 9 -2.37 0.78 -12.06
CA THR A 9 -2.35 1.11 -13.48
C THR A 9 -0.90 1.26 -13.96
N GLU A 10 -0.70 1.27 -15.29
CA GLU A 10 0.62 1.40 -15.93
C GLU A 10 1.21 2.82 -15.87
N ASP A 11 0.84 3.62 -14.88
CA ASP A 11 1.30 5.01 -14.74
C ASP A 11 2.73 5.06 -14.15
N PRO A 12 3.71 5.60 -14.91
CA PRO A 12 5.09 5.72 -14.43
C PRO A 12 5.26 6.67 -13.23
N GLU A 13 4.36 7.64 -13.03
CA GLU A 13 4.43 8.57 -11.89
C GLU A 13 4.18 7.88 -10.55
N ARG A 14 3.59 6.69 -10.55
CA ARG A 14 3.37 5.86 -9.34
C ARG A 14 4.66 5.61 -8.56
N LEU A 15 5.80 5.43 -9.24
CA LEU A 15 7.07 5.18 -8.58
C LEU A 15 7.52 6.39 -7.75
N ALA A 16 7.16 7.61 -8.18
CA ALA A 16 7.44 8.83 -7.43
C ALA A 16 6.59 8.94 -6.15
N ALA A 17 5.38 8.35 -6.14
CA ALA A 17 4.49 8.35 -4.97
C ALA A 17 4.86 7.29 -3.91
N ARG A 18 5.71 6.31 -4.23
CA ARG A 18 6.10 5.22 -3.30
C ARG A 18 6.65 5.70 -1.94
N PRO A 19 7.53 6.71 -1.86
CA PRO A 19 8.05 7.18 -0.57
C PRO A 19 6.94 7.73 0.33
N ALA A 20 6.13 8.67 -0.18
CA ALA A 20 5.01 9.25 0.57
C ALA A 20 3.96 8.21 0.97
N HIS A 21 3.69 7.23 0.09
CA HIS A 21 2.78 6.14 0.40
C HIS A 21 3.27 5.25 1.55
N ARG A 22 4.59 4.98 1.62
CA ARG A 22 5.19 4.22 2.73
C ARG A 22 5.08 4.96 4.05
N GLU A 23 5.36 6.26 4.06
CA GLU A 23 5.24 7.09 5.26
C GLU A 23 3.81 7.06 5.83
N LEU A 24 2.80 7.18 4.95
CA LEU A 24 1.40 7.07 5.35
C LEU A 24 1.07 5.69 5.95
N LEU A 25 1.52 4.61 5.31
CA LEU A 25 1.29 3.26 5.81
C LEU A 25 1.98 3.01 7.15
N THR A 26 3.18 3.55 7.36
CA THR A 26 3.87 3.50 8.65
C THR A 26 3.06 4.22 9.72
N ALA A 27 2.60 5.45 9.47
CA ALA A 27 1.79 6.19 10.42
C ALA A 27 0.47 5.47 10.77
N LEU A 28 -0.19 4.87 9.77
CA LEU A 28 -1.41 4.08 9.97
C LEU A 28 -1.16 2.79 10.74
N HIS A 29 0.02 2.19 10.57
CA HIS A 29 0.44 1.02 11.33
C HIS A 29 0.70 1.35 12.80
N GLU A 30 1.41 2.44 13.07
CA GLU A 30 1.64 2.97 14.42
C GLU A 30 0.33 3.34 15.12
N ALA A 31 -0.64 3.88 14.37
CA ALA A 31 -1.98 4.19 14.86
C ALA A 31 -2.88 2.94 15.06
N GLY A 32 -2.39 1.73 14.74
CA GLY A 32 -3.15 0.48 14.85
C GLY A 32 -4.31 0.33 13.85
N THR A 33 -4.38 1.22 12.86
CA THR A 33 -5.42 1.20 11.81
C THR A 33 -5.09 0.19 10.72
N VAL A 34 -3.80 0.04 10.41
CA VAL A 34 -3.29 -0.99 9.48
C VAL A 34 -2.46 -2.00 10.27
N ARG A 35 -2.91 -3.25 10.30
CA ARG A 35 -2.15 -4.40 10.82
C ARG A 35 -1.01 -4.79 9.89
N MET A 36 -1.26 -4.85 8.58
CA MET A 36 -0.27 -5.27 7.58
C MET A 36 -0.55 -4.61 6.24
N ALA A 37 0.50 -4.19 5.54
CA ALA A 37 0.42 -3.72 4.16
C ALA A 37 1.65 -4.19 3.37
N GLY A 38 1.45 -4.62 2.12
CA GLY A 38 2.55 -5.09 1.28
C GLY A 38 2.15 -5.31 -0.18
N PRO A 39 3.14 -5.31 -1.10
CA PRO A 39 2.89 -5.57 -2.51
C PRO A 39 2.49 -7.03 -2.74
N LEU A 40 1.69 -7.25 -3.79
CA LEU A 40 1.48 -8.57 -4.36
C LEU A 40 2.79 -9.06 -5.00
N ALA A 41 2.98 -10.38 -5.03
CA ALA A 41 4.22 -10.99 -5.51
C ALA A 41 4.49 -10.70 -7.01
N ASP A 42 3.46 -10.36 -7.77
CA ASP A 42 3.51 -10.01 -9.18
C ASP A 42 3.61 -8.49 -9.43
N ASP A 43 3.80 -7.70 -8.37
CA ASP A 43 3.86 -6.22 -8.40
C ASP A 43 2.61 -5.55 -9.01
N SER A 44 1.52 -6.31 -9.19
CA SER A 44 0.27 -5.82 -9.79
C SER A 44 -0.55 -4.94 -8.84
N GLY A 45 -0.25 -4.99 -7.54
CA GLY A 45 -1.06 -4.34 -6.53
C GLY A 45 -0.49 -4.41 -5.12
N VAL A 46 -1.32 -4.02 -4.16
CA VAL A 46 -1.05 -4.13 -2.71
C VAL A 46 -2.26 -4.66 -1.97
N LEU A 47 -2.00 -5.37 -0.87
CA LEU A 47 -3.00 -5.75 0.11
C LEU A 47 -2.77 -5.01 1.41
N SER A 48 -3.86 -4.58 2.06
CA SER A 48 -3.82 -4.01 3.40
C SER A 48 -4.94 -4.55 4.29
N ARG A 49 -4.62 -4.69 5.58
CA ARG A 49 -5.52 -5.13 6.65
C ARG A 49 -5.33 -4.25 7.86
#